data_AF-A0A965P8K7-F1
#
_entry.id   AF-A0A965P8K7-F1
#
_cell.length_a   1.000
_cell.length_b   1.000
_cell.length_c   1.000
_cell.angle_alpha   90.00
_cell.angle_beta   90.00
_cell.angle_gamma   90.00
#
_symmetry.space_group_name_H-M   'P 1'
#
loop_
_entity.id
_entity.type
_entity.pdbx_description
1 polymer ?
#
loop_
_entity_poly.entity_id
_entity_poly.type
_entity_poly.pdbx_seq_one_letter_code
_entity_poly.pdbx_strand_id
1 'polypeptide(L)'
;GINYVSLDYEIGQYHLNFTKQGFQSSAMIYFGTGIPPAEEQRQFYNEFMRSYSGTKNSGRVMLSWGEGDDQKPQFTTVKNEGSDERFIMLKETVEENIILAHEIPLALLVSTPGKLASTDERKELLQEFQLYYISDRQTQIEANLNKLLKDQGFTEKLEFKTYLDTQEQSQIVKQEITTNI
;
A
#
# COMPACT_ATOMS: atom_id res chain seq x y z
N GLY A 1 -10.01 6.19 1.65
CA GLY A 1 -8.69 6.36 1.01
C GLY A 1 -7.55 6.43 2.01
N ILE A 2 -7.35 7.58 2.67
CA ILE A 2 -6.10 7.87 3.40
C ILE A 2 -5.69 6.83 4.45
N ASN A 3 -6.63 6.33 5.26
CA ASN A 3 -6.33 5.30 6.27
C ASN A 3 -5.80 4.00 5.65
N TYR A 4 -6.31 3.61 4.49
CA TYR A 4 -5.86 2.40 3.78
C TYR A 4 -4.47 2.60 3.15
N VAL A 5 -4.16 3.82 2.68
CA VAL A 5 -2.81 4.17 2.22
C VAL A 5 -1.81 4.14 3.38
N SER A 6 -2.18 4.70 4.53
CA SER A 6 -1.36 4.61 5.73
C SER A 6 -1.18 3.18 6.22
N LEU A 7 -2.23 2.36 6.13
CA LEU A 7 -2.17 0.94 6.46
C LEU A 7 -1.22 0.17 5.53
N ASP A 8 -1.29 0.40 4.22
CA ASP A 8 -0.36 -0.18 3.25
C ASP A 8 1.10 0.16 3.58
N TYR A 9 1.36 1.42 3.91
CA TYR A 9 2.68 1.87 4.36
C TYR A 9 3.15 1.11 5.60
N GLU A 10 2.33 0.99 6.64
CA GLU A 10 2.68 0.28 7.88
C GLU A 10 2.91 -1.22 7.66
N ILE A 11 2.10 -1.85 6.80
CA ILE A 11 2.29 -3.26 6.39
C ILE A 11 3.66 -3.42 5.69
N GLY A 12 3.98 -2.52 4.76
CA GLY A 12 5.29 -2.49 4.10
C GLY A 12 6.45 -2.30 5.07
N GLN A 13 6.31 -1.38 6.04
CA GLN A 13 7.30 -1.18 7.10
C GLN A 13 7.47 -2.42 7.96
N TYR A 14 6.38 -3.08 8.34
CA TYR A 14 6.41 -4.32 9.10
C TYR A 14 7.20 -5.41 8.36
N HIS A 15 6.86 -5.69 7.10
CA HIS A 15 7.56 -6.70 6.31
C HIS A 15 9.03 -6.36 6.05
N LEU A 16 9.34 -5.09 5.79
CA LEU A 16 10.72 -4.62 5.63
C LEU A 16 11.53 -4.85 6.90
N ASN A 17 10.97 -4.50 8.06
CA ASN A 17 11.62 -4.70 9.35
C ASN A 17 11.77 -6.19 9.68
N PHE A 18 10.76 -7.00 9.39
CA PHE A 18 10.82 -8.45 9.58
C PHE A 18 11.90 -9.11 8.70
N THR A 19 12.00 -8.68 7.44
CA THR A 19 13.04 -9.15 6.50
C THR A 19 14.44 -8.71 6.95
N LYS A 20 14.61 -7.45 7.39
CA LYS A 20 15.89 -6.94 7.92
C LYS A 20 16.38 -7.71 9.14
N GLN A 21 15.44 -8.20 9.96
CA GLN A 21 15.70 -9.04 11.13
C GLN A 21 15.95 -10.51 10.77
N GLY A 22 15.91 -10.90 9.48
CA GLY A 22 16.15 -12.27 9.04
C GLY A 22 14.99 -13.22 9.36
N PHE A 23 13.74 -12.73 9.33
CA PHE A 23 12.53 -13.50 9.61
C PHE A 23 12.50 -14.13 11.01
N GLN A 24 13.28 -13.59 11.94
CA GLN A 24 13.35 -14.09 13.31
C GLN A 24 12.09 -13.70 14.08
N SER A 25 11.51 -14.66 14.80
CA SER A 25 10.38 -14.40 15.70
C SER A 25 10.85 -13.67 16.96
N SER A 26 9.95 -12.88 17.56
CA SER A 26 10.22 -12.28 18.87
C SER A 26 10.15 -13.37 19.95
N ALA A 27 10.94 -13.20 21.01
CA ALA A 27 10.97 -14.17 22.11
C ALA A 27 10.83 -13.46 23.45
N MET A 28 10.19 -14.13 24.40
CA MET A 28 10.14 -13.72 25.80
C MET A 28 10.97 -14.70 26.61
N ILE A 29 11.89 -14.17 27.42
CA ILE A 29 12.70 -14.94 28.37
C ILE A 29 12.27 -14.54 29.77
N TYR A 30 11.78 -15.50 30.54
CA TYR A 30 11.37 -15.30 31.91
C TYR A 30 12.39 -15.92 32.88
N PHE A 31 12.88 -15.14 33.83
CA PHE A 31 13.77 -15.57 34.89
C PHE A 31 13.01 -15.69 36.21
N GLY A 32 12.88 -16.91 36.72
CA GLY A 32 12.20 -17.22 37.99
C GLY A 32 13.07 -17.06 39.25
N THR A 33 14.27 -16.49 39.12
CA THR A 33 15.29 -16.41 40.20
C THR A 33 15.11 -15.23 41.15
N GLY A 34 13.96 -14.54 41.11
CA GLY A 34 13.70 -13.30 41.82
C GLY A 34 13.92 -12.05 40.96
N ILE A 35 13.46 -10.90 41.46
CA ILE A 35 13.49 -9.61 40.74
C ILE A 35 14.76 -8.84 41.16
N PRO A 36 15.75 -8.68 40.26
CA PRO A 36 16.95 -7.91 40.59
C PRO A 36 16.64 -6.40 40.67
N PRO A 37 17.51 -5.58 41.26
CA PRO A 37 17.38 -4.13 41.26
C PRO A 37 17.26 -3.57 39.83
N ALA A 38 16.53 -2.46 39.66
CA ALA A 38 16.26 -1.88 38.34
C ALA A 38 17.53 -1.51 37.55
N GLU A 39 18.60 -1.14 38.23
CA GLU A 39 19.89 -0.85 37.59
C GLU A 39 20.52 -2.12 36.99
N GLU A 40 20.52 -3.22 37.75
CA GLU A 40 21.04 -4.52 37.29
C GLU A 40 20.20 -5.09 36.14
N GLN A 41 18.86 -4.94 36.20
CA GLN A 41 17.97 -5.31 35.09
C GLN A 41 18.37 -4.60 33.80
N ARG A 42 18.65 -3.29 33.87
CA ARG A 42 19.03 -2.48 32.70
C ARG A 42 20.42 -2.85 32.18
N GLN A 43 21.38 -3.09 33.08
CA GLN A 43 22.72 -3.53 32.69
C GLN A 43 22.66 -4.89 31.98
N PHE A 44 21.94 -5.85 32.57
CA PHE A 44 21.73 -7.17 31.98
C PHE A 44 21.03 -7.09 30.62
N TYR A 45 19.95 -6.30 30.49
CA TYR A 45 19.26 -6.11 29.22
C TYR A 45 20.20 -5.56 28.14
N ASN A 46 21.01 -4.54 28.44
CA ASN A 46 21.93 -3.95 27.46
C ASN A 46 23.02 -4.94 27.03
N GLU A 47 23.56 -5.71 27.97
CA GLU A 47 24.59 -6.71 27.68
C GLU A 47 24.03 -7.91 26.92
N PHE A 48 22.84 -8.37 27.30
CA PHE A 48 22.11 -9.42 26.60
C PHE A 48 21.82 -8.99 25.17
N MET A 49 21.26 -7.77 24.97
CA MET A 49 20.99 -7.25 23.65
C MET A 49 22.29 -7.09 22.85
N ARG A 50 23.39 -6.58 23.42
CA ARG A 50 24.69 -6.49 22.73
C ARG A 50 25.21 -7.85 22.26
N SER A 51 24.99 -8.90 23.04
CA SER A 51 25.46 -10.26 22.74
C SER A 51 24.52 -11.02 21.78
N TYR A 52 23.22 -10.77 21.90
CA TYR A 52 22.16 -11.46 21.16
C TYR A 52 21.87 -10.78 19.81
N SER A 53 21.84 -9.45 19.79
CA SER A 53 21.78 -8.66 18.58
C SER A 53 23.18 -8.64 17.97
N GLY A 54 23.49 -9.58 17.09
CA GLY A 54 24.73 -9.56 16.31
C GLY A 54 24.86 -8.33 15.42
N THR A 55 25.62 -8.41 14.32
CA THR A 55 25.88 -7.27 13.41
C THR A 55 24.62 -6.64 12.79
N LYS A 56 23.48 -7.33 12.88
CA LYS A 56 22.16 -6.82 12.54
C LYS A 56 21.26 -7.01 13.76
N ASN A 57 20.54 -5.97 14.11
CA ASN A 57 19.65 -5.88 15.26
C ASN A 57 18.44 -6.84 15.09
N SER A 58 18.67 -8.15 15.22
CA SER A 58 17.76 -9.23 14.82
C SER A 58 16.96 -9.75 16.01
N GLY A 59 15.63 -9.61 15.95
CA GLY A 59 14.68 -10.15 16.92
C GLY A 59 14.50 -9.27 18.15
N ARG A 60 13.25 -8.91 18.48
CA ARG A 60 12.92 -8.26 19.75
C ARG A 60 12.81 -9.34 20.83
N VAL A 61 13.72 -9.29 21.80
CA VAL A 61 13.65 -10.16 22.98
C VAL A 61 13.12 -9.35 24.15
N MET A 62 12.07 -9.86 24.81
CA MET A 62 11.55 -9.30 26.04
C MET A 62 12.07 -10.11 27.22
N LEU A 63 12.71 -9.44 28.17
CA LEU A 63 13.16 -10.06 29.42
C LEU A 63 12.15 -9.75 30.52
N SER A 64 11.81 -10.74 31.32
CA SER A 64 10.92 -10.59 32.48
C SER A 64 11.49 -11.37 33.67
N TRP A 65 11.25 -10.86 34.88
CA TRP A 65 11.71 -11.44 36.13
C TRP A 65 10.52 -11.67 37.06
N GLY A 66 10.60 -12.74 37.84
CA GLY A 66 9.63 -13.00 38.89
C GLY A 66 10.12 -14.08 39.85
N GLU A 67 9.27 -14.41 40.80
CA GLU A 67 9.50 -15.49 41.76
C GLU A 67 8.85 -16.76 41.21
N GLY A 68 9.63 -17.80 40.98
CA GLY A 68 9.14 -19.10 40.52
C GLY A 68 9.83 -20.26 41.23
N ASP A 69 9.12 -21.38 41.38
CA ASP A 69 9.65 -22.59 42.03
C ASP A 69 10.78 -23.28 41.24
N ASP A 70 10.93 -22.98 39.95
CA ASP A 70 12.00 -23.51 39.10
C ASP A 70 12.95 -22.36 38.70
N GLN A 71 14.23 -22.47 39.09
CA GLN A 71 15.27 -21.46 38.86
C GLN A 71 15.70 -21.35 37.38
N LYS A 72 15.13 -22.19 36.51
CA LYS A 72 15.51 -22.23 35.09
C LYS A 72 14.80 -21.13 34.30
N PRO A 73 15.52 -20.41 33.41
CA PRO A 73 14.89 -19.47 32.49
C PRO A 73 13.90 -20.19 31.57
N GLN A 74 12.70 -19.64 31.43
CA GLN A 74 11.70 -20.13 30.48
C GLN A 74 11.77 -19.32 29.20
N PHE A 75 11.87 -20.02 28.07
CA PHE A 75 11.88 -19.42 26.75
C PHE A 75 10.52 -19.60 26.09
N THR A 76 9.83 -18.50 25.81
CA THR A 76 8.56 -18.50 25.09
C THR A 76 8.75 -17.74 23.79
N THR A 77 8.74 -18.45 22.66
CA THR A 77 8.66 -17.79 21.35
C THR A 77 7.28 -17.18 21.18
N VAL A 78 7.22 -15.89 20.88
CA VAL A 78 6.00 -15.27 20.40
C VAL A 78 5.85 -15.68 18.94
N LYS A 79 5.13 -16.76 18.70
CA LYS A 79 4.82 -17.20 17.33
C LYS A 79 3.83 -16.23 16.70
N ASN A 80 4.13 -15.80 15.49
CA ASN A 80 3.18 -15.12 14.60
C ASN A 80 2.22 -16.16 13.97
N GLU A 81 1.43 -16.89 14.76
CA GLU A 81 0.50 -17.88 14.21
C GLU A 81 -0.62 -17.20 13.40
N GLY A 82 -0.81 -17.61 12.14
CA GLY A 82 -1.83 -17.09 11.23
C GLY A 82 -1.53 -15.70 10.62
N SER A 83 -0.28 -15.24 10.69
CA SER A 83 0.15 -13.96 10.10
C SER A 83 -0.08 -13.95 8.58
N ASP A 84 0.33 -15.02 7.90
CA ASP A 84 0.48 -15.01 6.45
C ASP A 84 -0.87 -14.90 5.74
N GLU A 85 -1.86 -15.67 6.17
CA GLU A 85 -3.23 -15.61 5.65
C GLU A 85 -3.90 -14.27 5.97
N ARG A 86 -3.69 -13.73 7.18
CA ARG A 86 -4.18 -12.39 7.56
C ARG A 86 -3.58 -11.30 6.70
N PHE A 87 -2.29 -11.35 6.40
CA PHE A 87 -1.64 -10.36 5.54
C PHE A 87 -2.07 -10.49 4.08
N ILE A 88 -2.30 -11.70 3.58
CA ILE A 88 -2.85 -11.91 2.24
C ILE A 88 -4.25 -11.29 2.13
N MET A 89 -5.16 -11.62 3.05
CA MET A 89 -6.51 -11.04 3.08
C MET A 89 -6.48 -9.51 3.25
N LEU A 90 -5.58 -9.01 4.11
CA LEU A 90 -5.45 -7.58 4.36
C LEU A 90 -4.93 -6.84 3.13
N LYS A 91 -3.96 -7.42 2.41
CA LYS A 91 -3.43 -6.85 1.17
C LYS A 91 -4.53 -6.67 0.13
N GLU A 92 -5.33 -7.71 -0.12
CA GLU A 92 -6.44 -7.64 -1.09
C GLU A 92 -7.43 -6.55 -0.68
N THR A 93 -7.84 -6.51 0.59
CA THR A 93 -8.76 -5.50 1.11
C THR A 93 -8.18 -4.08 0.98
N VAL A 94 -6.89 -3.89 1.27
CA VAL A 94 -6.20 -2.59 1.18
C VAL A 94 -6.13 -2.12 -0.26
N GLU A 95 -5.70 -2.99 -1.19
CA GLU A 95 -5.62 -2.68 -2.62
C GLU A 95 -7.01 -2.28 -3.17
N GLU A 96 -8.04 -3.06 -2.88
CA GLU A 96 -9.42 -2.76 -3.29
C GLU A 96 -9.91 -1.40 -2.75
N ASN A 97 -9.71 -1.12 -1.46
CA ASN A 97 -10.15 0.13 -0.85
C ASN A 97 -9.39 1.35 -1.37
N ILE A 98 -8.11 1.21 -1.72
CA ILE A 98 -7.33 2.28 -2.35
C ILE A 98 -7.86 2.55 -3.75
N ILE A 99 -8.13 1.49 -4.54
CA ILE A 99 -8.63 1.60 -5.90
C ILE A 99 -10.02 2.23 -5.93
N LEU A 100 -10.94 1.78 -5.07
CA LEU A 100 -12.26 2.37 -4.91
C LEU A 100 -12.20 3.84 -4.50
N ALA A 101 -11.27 4.22 -3.62
CA ALA A 101 -11.12 5.61 -3.20
C ALA A 101 -10.65 6.55 -4.33
N HIS A 102 -10.02 6.01 -5.38
CA HIS A 102 -9.64 6.75 -6.58
C HIS A 102 -10.64 6.57 -7.72
N GLU A 103 -11.74 5.83 -7.47
CA GLU A 103 -12.83 5.55 -8.42
C GLU A 103 -12.32 4.99 -9.77
N ILE A 104 -11.18 4.28 -9.73
CA ILE A 104 -10.60 3.63 -10.90
C ILE A 104 -11.24 2.26 -11.07
N PRO A 105 -11.78 1.91 -12.25
CA PRO A 105 -12.27 0.56 -12.49
C PRO A 105 -11.18 -0.49 -12.25
N LEU A 106 -11.43 -1.43 -11.33
CA LEU A 106 -10.45 -2.43 -10.88
C LEU A 106 -9.83 -3.23 -12.03
N ALA A 107 -10.64 -3.58 -13.03
CA ALA A 107 -10.22 -4.33 -14.21
C ALA A 107 -9.19 -3.58 -15.10
N LEU A 108 -9.04 -2.27 -14.94
CA LEU A 108 -7.97 -1.51 -15.62
C LEU A 108 -6.61 -1.69 -14.95
N LEU A 109 -6.58 -1.97 -13.63
CA LEU A 109 -5.36 -2.00 -12.82
C LEU A 109 -4.88 -3.42 -12.53
N VAL A 110 -5.79 -4.33 -12.25
CA VAL A 110 -5.45 -5.70 -11.83
C VAL A 110 -5.71 -6.67 -12.98
N SER A 111 -4.64 -7.23 -13.52
CA SER A 111 -4.71 -8.38 -14.42
C SER A 111 -5.00 -9.63 -13.59
N THR A 112 -6.28 -9.96 -13.41
CA THR A 112 -6.66 -11.22 -12.78
C THR A 112 -6.32 -12.38 -13.75
N PRO A 113 -5.59 -13.42 -13.31
CA PRO A 113 -5.30 -14.57 -14.17
C PRO A 113 -6.59 -15.18 -14.74
N GLY A 114 -6.69 -15.27 -16.07
CA GLY A 114 -7.89 -15.73 -16.78
C GLY A 114 -8.98 -14.67 -17.02
N LYS A 115 -8.80 -13.44 -16.54
CA LYS A 115 -9.69 -12.29 -16.73
C LYS A 115 -8.90 -11.06 -17.22
N LEU A 116 -8.07 -11.25 -18.24
CA LEU A 116 -7.60 -10.10 -19.01
C LEU A 116 -8.83 -9.51 -19.69
N ALA A 117 -9.23 -8.30 -19.28
CA ALA A 117 -10.29 -7.58 -19.96
C ALA A 117 -9.97 -7.55 -21.45
N SER A 118 -10.95 -7.94 -22.28
CA SER A 118 -10.78 -7.87 -23.72
C SER A 118 -10.44 -6.43 -24.14
N THR A 119 -9.82 -6.24 -25.30
CA THR A 119 -9.50 -4.90 -25.79
C THR A 119 -10.73 -3.99 -25.83
N ASP A 120 -11.92 -4.54 -26.08
CA ASP A 120 -13.16 -3.77 -26.16
C ASP A 120 -13.73 -3.44 -24.77
N GLU A 121 -13.76 -4.42 -23.86
CA GLU A 121 -14.11 -4.19 -22.44
C GLU A 121 -13.20 -3.13 -21.79
N ARG A 122 -11.90 -3.15 -22.12
CA ARG A 122 -10.96 -2.13 -21.64
C ARG A 122 -11.31 -0.73 -22.17
N LYS A 123 -11.77 -0.59 -23.42
CA LYS A 123 -12.19 0.71 -23.96
C LYS A 123 -13.46 1.21 -23.27
N GLU A 124 -14.42 0.32 -23.01
CA GLU A 124 -15.65 0.65 -22.30
C GLU A 124 -15.34 1.15 -20.89
N LEU A 125 -14.49 0.45 -20.14
CA LEU A 125 -14.06 0.87 -18.80
C LEU A 125 -13.32 2.21 -18.80
N LEU A 126 -12.49 2.46 -19.81
CA LEU A 126 -11.82 3.78 -19.98
C LEU A 126 -12.83 4.89 -20.28
N GLN A 127 -13.86 4.60 -21.07
CA GLN A 127 -14.94 5.54 -21.34
C GLN A 127 -15.77 5.84 -20.08
N GLU A 128 -16.12 4.82 -19.30
CA GLU A 128 -16.82 5.01 -18.02
C GLU A 128 -15.97 5.83 -17.04
N PHE A 129 -14.69 5.53 -16.92
CA PHE A 129 -13.78 6.29 -16.07
C PHE A 129 -13.65 7.74 -16.52
N GLN A 130 -13.57 7.98 -17.84
CA GLN A 130 -13.61 9.33 -18.39
C GLN A 130 -14.88 10.06 -17.95
N LEU A 131 -16.06 9.47 -18.13
CA LEU A 131 -17.35 10.09 -17.86
C LEU A 131 -17.57 10.38 -16.37
N TYR A 132 -17.34 9.40 -15.50
CA TYR A 132 -17.71 9.51 -14.08
C TYR A 132 -16.63 10.14 -13.21
N TYR A 133 -15.36 10.08 -13.61
CA TYR A 133 -14.25 10.57 -12.78
C TYR A 133 -13.52 11.76 -13.39
N ILE A 134 -13.12 11.65 -14.65
CA ILE A 134 -12.21 12.62 -15.28
C ILE A 134 -12.96 13.89 -15.70
N SER A 135 -14.14 13.76 -16.31
CA SER A 135 -14.90 14.88 -16.88
C SER A 135 -15.27 15.95 -15.85
N ASP A 136 -15.68 15.56 -14.64
CA ASP A 136 -15.99 16.50 -13.57
C ASP A 136 -14.76 17.33 -13.15
N ARG A 137 -13.59 16.68 -13.12
CA ARG A 137 -12.30 17.34 -12.79
C ARG A 137 -11.84 18.23 -13.93
N GLN A 138 -11.97 17.77 -15.19
CA GLN A 138 -11.68 18.59 -16.37
C GLN A 138 -12.53 19.86 -16.36
N THR A 139 -13.83 19.75 -16.12
CA THR A 139 -14.76 20.89 -16.05
C THR A 139 -14.34 21.90 -14.99
N GLN A 140 -13.93 21.44 -13.80
CA GLN A 140 -13.44 22.33 -12.74
C GLN A 140 -12.14 23.04 -13.12
N ILE A 141 -11.21 22.33 -13.75
CA ILE A 141 -9.94 22.90 -14.20
C ILE A 141 -10.20 23.91 -15.33
N GLU A 142 -11.02 23.56 -16.32
CA GLU A 142 -11.45 24.43 -17.41
C GLU A 142 -12.12 25.69 -16.90
N ALA A 143 -13.02 25.58 -15.92
CA ALA A 143 -13.69 26.75 -15.35
C ALA A 143 -12.68 27.74 -14.75
N ASN A 144 -11.68 27.23 -14.02
CA ASN A 144 -10.63 28.06 -13.42
C ASN A 144 -9.68 28.64 -14.48
N LEU A 145 -9.23 27.83 -15.44
CA LEU A 145 -8.33 28.28 -16.50
C LEU A 145 -9.02 29.30 -17.42
N ASN A 146 -10.25 29.05 -17.85
CA ASN A 146 -11.01 29.96 -18.70
C ASN A 146 -11.31 31.29 -18.00
N LYS A 147 -11.55 31.27 -16.68
CA LYS A 147 -11.67 32.51 -15.91
C LYS A 147 -10.39 33.33 -15.97
N LEU A 148 -9.24 32.72 -15.72
CA LEU A 148 -7.94 33.40 -15.78
C LEU A 148 -7.61 33.91 -17.19
N LEU A 149 -7.86 33.09 -18.21
CA LEU A 149 -7.62 33.44 -19.61
C LEU A 149 -8.49 34.63 -20.05
N LYS A 150 -9.75 34.65 -19.64
CA LYS A 150 -10.68 35.76 -19.89
C LYS A 150 -10.19 37.07 -19.24
N ASP A 151 -9.67 37.00 -18.02
CA ASP A 151 -9.11 38.17 -17.33
C ASP A 151 -7.88 38.74 -18.06
N GLN A 152 -7.16 37.91 -18.84
CA GLN A 152 -6.04 38.33 -19.69
C GLN A 152 -6.46 38.77 -21.11
N GLY A 153 -7.76 38.77 -21.42
CA GLY A 153 -8.29 39.18 -22.72
C GLY A 153 -8.37 38.08 -23.77
N PHE A 154 -8.10 36.81 -23.42
CA PHE A 154 -8.39 35.68 -24.30
C PHE A 154 -9.89 35.39 -24.29
N THR A 155 -10.50 35.34 -25.47
CA THR A 155 -11.94 35.08 -25.64
C THR A 155 -12.26 33.64 -25.99
N GLU A 156 -11.26 32.86 -26.40
CA GLU A 156 -11.41 31.46 -26.74
C GLU A 156 -11.57 30.62 -25.47
N LYS A 157 -12.49 29.65 -25.53
CA LYS A 157 -12.71 28.71 -24.44
C LYS A 157 -11.76 27.53 -24.61
N LEU A 158 -10.93 27.30 -23.60
CA LEU A 158 -10.14 26.09 -23.45
C LEU A 158 -11.06 24.95 -22.99
N GLU A 159 -11.03 23.85 -23.73
CA GLU A 159 -11.71 22.60 -23.41
C GLU A 159 -10.70 21.47 -23.53
N PHE A 160 -10.64 20.60 -22.53
CA PHE A 160 -9.80 19.41 -22.59
C PHE A 160 -10.45 18.39 -23.50
N LYS A 161 -9.62 17.75 -24.34
CA LYS A 161 -10.04 16.57 -25.07
C LYS A 161 -10.33 15.43 -24.09
N THR A 162 -11.43 14.74 -24.33
CA THR A 162 -11.82 13.55 -23.61
C THR A 162 -11.30 12.30 -24.31
N TYR A 163 -11.35 11.17 -23.61
CA TYR A 163 -11.09 9.87 -24.22
C TYR A 163 -11.98 9.60 -25.45
N LEU A 164 -13.25 10.04 -25.41
CA LEU A 164 -14.21 9.89 -26.52
C LEU A 164 -13.76 10.65 -27.77
N ASP A 165 -13.35 11.91 -27.62
CA ASP A 165 -12.86 12.75 -28.73
C ASP A 165 -11.63 12.12 -29.42
N THR A 166 -10.81 11.44 -28.62
CA THR A 166 -9.59 10.77 -29.11
C THR A 166 -9.92 9.50 -29.90
N GLN A 167 -10.97 8.77 -29.54
CA GLN A 167 -11.45 7.61 -30.30
C GLN A 167 -12.03 8.03 -31.65
N GLU A 168 -12.83 9.10 -31.69
CA GLU A 168 -13.41 9.62 -32.93
C GLU A 168 -12.32 10.07 -33.92
N GLN A 169 -11.32 10.83 -33.44
CA GLN A 169 -10.17 11.24 -34.27
C GLN A 169 -9.39 10.04 -34.81
N SER A 170 -9.23 8.98 -34.01
CA SER A 170 -8.54 7.76 -34.43
C SER A 170 -9.31 6.96 -35.49
N GLN A 171 -10.65 7.02 -35.48
CA GLN A 171 -11.49 6.38 -36.50
C GLN A 171 -11.48 7.15 -37.82
N ILE A 172 -11.52 8.49 -37.77
CA ILE A 172 -11.44 9.35 -38.96
C ILE A 172 -10.13 9.12 -39.72
N VAL A 173 -8.99 9.11 -39.02
CA VAL A 173 -7.67 8.86 -39.62
C VAL A 173 -7.60 7.47 -40.29
N LYS A 174 -8.22 6.43 -39.69
CA LYS A 174 -8.25 5.08 -40.27
C LYS A 174 -9.14 5.00 -41.52
N GLN A 175 -10.27 5.72 -41.56
CA GLN A 175 -11.12 5.80 -42.75
C GLN A 175 -10.39 6.49 -43.91
N GLU A 176 -9.72 7.62 -43.65
CA GLU A 176 -8.96 8.35 -44.68
C GLU A 176 -7.84 7.50 -45.30
N ILE A 177 -7.18 6.63 -44.52
CA ILE A 177 -6.17 5.71 -45.05
C ILE A 177 -6.82 4.62 -45.92
N THR A 178 -8.02 4.16 -45.58
CA THR A 178 -8.70 3.06 -46.30
C THR A 178 -9.36 3.55 -47.59
N THR A 179 -9.80 4.81 -47.67
CA THR A 179 -10.39 5.39 -48.89
C THR A 179 -9.34 5.78 -49.94
N ASN A 180 -8.06 5.89 -49.54
CA ASN A 180 -6.94 6.26 -50.41
C ASN A 180 -6.10 5.07 -50.91
N ILE A 181 -6.61 3.84 -50.79
CA ILE A 181 -6.03 2.59 -51.33
C ILE A 181 -7.03 1.99 -52.32
#